data_AF-A0A933DCT8-F1
#
_entry.id   AF-A0A933DCT8-F1
#
_cell.length_a   1.000
_cell.length_b   1.000
_cell.length_c   1.000
_cell.angle_alpha   90.00
_cell.angle_beta   90.00
_cell.angle_gamma   90.00
#
_symmetry.space_group_name_H-M   'P 1'
#
loop_
_entity.id
_entity.type
_entity.pdbx_description
1 polymer ?
#
loop_
_entity_poly.entity_id
_entity_poly.type
_entity_poly.pdbx_seq_one_letter_code
_entity_poly.pdbx_strand_id
1 'polypeptide(L)' 'MIPLESLEKTNNHQWLAKLSEDVRALTPGQSAVFYSGDKVLGGGIVV' A
#
# COMPACT_ATOMS: atom_id res chain seq x y z
N MET A 1 -4.17 -3.26 10.67
CA MET A 1 -3.24 -3.13 9.53
C MET A 1 -3.31 -4.42 8.74
N ILE A 2 -3.32 -4.35 7.42
CA ILE A 2 -3.39 -5.55 6.57
C ILE A 2 -1.96 -5.93 6.16
N PRO A 3 -1.54 -7.19 6.33
CA PRO A 3 -0.24 -7.63 5.86
C PRO A 3 -0.10 -7.49 4.34
N LEU A 4 1.13 -7.22 3.91
CA LEU A 4 1.46 -7.13 2.49
C LEU A 4 2.15 -8.41 2.04
N GLU A 5 1.71 -8.99 0.93
CA GLU A 5 2.41 -10.09 0.26
C GLU A 5 3.63 -9.61 -0.50
N SER A 6 3.49 -8.53 -1.26
CA SER A 6 4.60 -7.93 -2.02
C SER A 6 4.43 -6.43 -2.26
N LEU A 7 5.56 -5.74 -2.38
CA LEU A 7 5.65 -4.35 -2.80
C LEU A 7 6.61 -4.24 -3.99
N GLU A 8 6.11 -3.88 -5.15
CA GLU A 8 6.89 -3.81 -6.38
C GLU A 8 6.89 -2.39 -6.93
N LYS A 9 8.07 -1.90 -7.30
CA LYS A 9 8.21 -0.60 -7.96
C LYS A 9 7.96 -0.77 -9.45
N THR A 10 7.08 0.07 -10.01
CA THR A 10 6.83 0.09 -11.46
C THR A 10 7.66 1.19 -12.13
N ASN A 11 7.78 1.11 -13.46
CA ASN A 11 8.58 2.07 -14.24
C ASN A 11 8.04 3.51 -14.21
N ASN A 12 6.78 3.71 -13.81
CA ASN A 12 6.08 4.99 -13.88
C ASN A 12 6.08 5.77 -12.54
N HIS A 13 7.07 5.56 -11.68
CA HIS A 13 7.09 6.10 -10.30
C HIS A 13 5.90 5.66 -9.43
N GLN A 14 5.21 4.60 -9.84
CA GLN A 14 4.13 4.00 -9.08
C GLN A 14 4.62 2.75 -8.36
N TRP A 15 3.82 2.30 -7.41
CA TRP A 15 4.07 1.09 -6.64
C TRP A 15 2.85 0.21 -6.75
N LEU A 16 3.07 -1.08 -6.97
CA LEU A 16 2.05 -2.11 -6.91
C LEU A 16 2.19 -2.83 -5.56
N ALA A 17 1.14 -2.74 -4.74
CA ALA A 17 1.08 -3.36 -3.43
C ALA A 17 0.06 -4.50 -3.46
N LYS A 18 0.50 -5.74 -3.21
CA LYS A 18 -0.39 -6.89 -3.12
C LYS A 18 -0.70 -7.20 -1.66
N LEU A 19 -1.97 -7.04 -1.27
CA LEU A 19 -2.45 -7.32 0.08
C LEU A 19 -2.65 -8.82 0.29
N SER A 20 -2.45 -9.32 1.51
CA SER A 20 -2.64 -10.74 1.85
C SER A 20 -4.10 -11.18 1.94
N GLU A 21 -5.01 -10.21 1.95
CA GLU A 21 -6.45 -10.43 2.05
C GLU A 21 -7.20 -9.32 1.33
N ASP A 22 -8.43 -9.63 0.90
CA ASP A 22 -9.30 -8.69 0.22
C ASP A 22 -9.73 -7.56 1.17
N VAL A 23 -9.57 -6.31 0.72
CA VAL A 23 -10.01 -5.13 1.45
C VAL A 23 -11.18 -4.48 0.71
N ARG A 24 -12.22 -4.12 1.46
CA ARG A 24 -13.40 -3.45 0.90
C ARG A 24 -13.25 -1.93 0.97
N ALA A 25 -13.96 -1.24 0.08
CA ALA A 25 -14.04 0.22 0.04
C ALA A 25 -12.68 0.94 -0.12
N LEU A 26 -11.69 0.29 -0.76
CA LEU A 26 -10.49 0.96 -1.21
C LEU A 26 -10.87 1.95 -2.32
N THR A 27 -10.58 3.24 -2.15
CA THR A 27 -10.96 4.27 -3.12
C THR A 27 -9.73 5.05 -3.62
N PRO A 28 -9.66 5.35 -4.93
CA PRO A 28 -8.61 6.22 -5.47
C PRO A 28 -8.64 7.59 -4.79
N GLY A 29 -7.46 8.15 -4.54
CA GLY A 29 -7.27 9.42 -3.84
C GLY A 29 -7.11 9.28 -2.32
N GLN A 30 -7.35 8.11 -1.73
CA GLN A 30 -7.03 7.85 -0.32
C GLN A 30 -5.54 7.64 -0.10
N SER A 31 -5.08 7.95 1.10
CA SER A 31 -3.71 7.69 1.52
C SER A 31 -3.54 6.23 1.96
N ALA A 32 -2.60 5.52 1.34
CA ALA A 32 -2.07 4.26 1.84
C ALA A 32 -0.81 4.53 2.66
N VAL A 33 -0.71 3.94 3.86
CA VAL A 33 0.43 4.12 4.77
C VAL A 33 1.03 2.76 5.10
N PHE A 34 2.34 2.64 4.94
CA PHE A 34 3.09 1.41 5.16
C PHE A 34 3.80 1.44 6.52
N TYR A 35 3.68 0.34 7.25
CA TYR A 35 4.25 0.17 8.59
C TYR A 35 5.17 -1.04 8.65
N SER A 36 6.18 -0.98 9.53
CA SER A 36 6.98 -2.11 9.98
C SER A 36 6.95 -2.17 11.49
N GLY A 37 6.11 -3.07 12.02
CA GLY A 37 5.71 -3.03 13.43
C GLY A 37 5.08 -1.68 13.75
N ASP A 38 5.63 -0.99 14.75
CA ASP A 38 5.14 0.31 15.21
C ASP A 38 5.75 1.50 14.44
N LYS A 39 6.62 1.24 13.45
CA LYS A 39 7.30 2.28 12.68
C LYS A 39 6.58 2.58 11.37
N VAL A 40 6.27 3.85 11.12
CA VAL A 40 5.84 4.33 9.80
C VAL A 40 7.03 4.33 8.86
N LEU A 41 6.92 3.62 7.73
CA LEU A 41 7.93 3.59 6.67
C LEU A 41 7.70 4.69 5.63
N GLY A 42 6.44 5.06 5.41
CA GLY A 42 6.03 6.04 4.42
C GLY A 42 4.59 5.81 3.96
N GLY A 43 4.21 6.47 2.89
CA GLY A 43 2.88 6.32 2.32
C GLY A 43 2.79 6.88 0.91
N GLY A 44 1.63 6.73 0.31
CA GLY A 44 1.32 7.23 -1.03
C GLY A 44 -0.18 7.37 -1.22
N ILE A 45 -0.56 7.86 -2.39
CA ILE A 45 -1.96 7.95 -2.78
C ILE A 45 -2.33 6.69 -3.57
N VAL A 46 -3.44 6.06 -3.19
CA VAL A 46 -4.04 4.99 -3.96
C VAL A 46 -4.52 5.57 -5.29
N VAL A 47 -4.05 5.02 -6.39
CA VAL A 47 -4.35 5.47 -7.76
C VAL A 47 -5.09 4.41 -8.55
#